data_AF-A0A963A1W2-F1
#
_entry.id   AF-A0A963A1W2-F1
#
_cell.length_a   1.000
_cell.length_b   1.000
_cell.length_c   1.000
_cell.angle_alpha   90.00
_cell.angle_beta   90.00
_cell.angle_gamma   90.00
#
_symmetry.space_group_name_H-M   'P 1'
#
loop_
_entity.id
_entity.type
_entity.pdbx_description
1 polymer ?
#
loop_
_entity_poly.entity_id
_entity_poly.type
_entity_poly.pdbx_seq_one_letter_code
_entity_poly.pdbx_strand_id
1 'polypeptide(L)'
;MISRKSLALFLTCALTTGLPASSLFAAPAQVPMFLGGAVEPNIMFTLDDSTSMVVEIMPDGLTSATSASTIYPPASPLYGTALVFGSVFYPAVSFSQANNIYNKWARSSAINRIYYDPRVRYRPWANADGTLMANATPSCAPNNPVQTTTPACRDLTANNTQTWKWLVYNGSYTTPFTATATCGTNFFCTSSETFWPAFYYNYTGGSSDADKGDTANFTRVEIRSTTPSYTGGPNRSDCSAKPTCSYTEEIQNFANWYTYYRSRILLARAGVGRAFSEQGTDLRVGFAAINQGATTVDGISSPGAVIRGVREFAGSDRTTFFNSLYTHTIQSGAFTPLRRALDDVGQYFTRSDSDGPWSESPGSGSTTAQLTCRQSYNILMTDGYWNNAAAPTNTGTVNATNADNNDGPTIAGPDGQSFQYTPTNPYQGLSDETDDDGNSILVQQNDTLADVAMYYWNRDLRTDLENRVPTSPEDPAFWQHLVNFTVGLGVSGTLNPDPVSGDLPALKAGTKRWPAPSVSGAEENIDDLWHAAVNSRGGFFSAANPDEFAERLSDTLSQITGRIGSSASIATNSTRLDADTFIYQARFDSNGWV
;
A
#
# COMPACT_ATOMS: atom_id res chain seq x y z
N MET A 1 -81.41 -58.94 -41.66
CA MET A 1 -80.00 -58.57 -41.41
C MET A 1 -79.98 -57.54 -40.29
N ILE A 2 -78.94 -57.54 -39.44
CA ILE A 2 -78.97 -56.98 -38.07
C ILE A 2 -78.01 -55.77 -38.02
N SER A 3 -78.50 -54.53 -37.83
CA SER A 3 -78.65 -53.77 -36.56
C SER A 3 -77.31 -53.24 -36.02
N ARG A 4 -77.16 -51.99 -35.53
CA ARG A 4 -78.09 -51.12 -34.75
C ARG A 4 -78.03 -49.62 -35.13
N LYS A 5 -78.98 -48.83 -34.61
CA LYS A 5 -79.00 -47.34 -34.51
C LYS A 5 -78.23 -46.89 -33.23
N SER A 6 -77.92 -45.62 -32.90
CA SER A 6 -78.39 -44.28 -33.36
C SER A 6 -77.39 -43.15 -32.95
N LEU A 7 -77.56 -41.94 -33.52
CA LEU A 7 -77.55 -40.54 -32.96
C LEU A 7 -76.86 -40.25 -31.59
N ALA A 8 -76.32 -39.06 -31.23
CA ALA A 8 -76.44 -37.62 -31.63
C ALA A 8 -75.33 -36.77 -30.91
N LEU A 9 -75.01 -35.46 -31.13
CA LEU A 9 -75.12 -34.45 -32.22
C LEU A 9 -74.23 -33.20 -31.85
N PHE A 10 -74.16 -32.17 -32.71
CA PHE A 10 -73.38 -30.89 -32.67
C PHE A 10 -73.23 -30.06 -31.37
N LEU A 11 -72.06 -29.38 -31.24
CA LEU A 11 -71.96 -27.92 -30.97
C LEU A 11 -70.62 -27.33 -31.51
N THR A 12 -70.41 -26.00 -31.44
CA THR A 12 -69.45 -25.23 -32.28
C THR A 12 -68.38 -24.40 -31.54
N CYS A 13 -67.24 -24.24 -32.23
CA CYS A 13 -66.08 -23.33 -32.07
C CYS A 13 -66.19 -22.08 -31.16
N ALA A 14 -65.15 -21.86 -30.34
CA ALA A 14 -64.69 -20.57 -29.80
C ALA A 14 -63.16 -20.60 -29.60
N LEU A 15 -62.51 -19.45 -29.32
CA LEU A 15 -61.04 -19.28 -29.35
C LEU A 15 -60.44 -18.85 -27.99
N THR A 16 -59.12 -19.00 -27.85
CA THR A 16 -58.16 -18.39 -26.88
C THR A 16 -57.68 -19.18 -25.64
N THR A 17 -56.46 -18.81 -25.23
CA THR A 17 -55.67 -19.15 -24.02
C THR A 17 -55.38 -20.63 -23.71
N GLY A 18 -54.15 -21.05 -24.03
CA GLY A 18 -53.45 -22.19 -23.43
C GLY A 18 -51.95 -22.02 -23.61
N LEU A 19 -51.20 -21.81 -22.51
CA LEU A 19 -49.75 -21.65 -22.52
C LEU A 19 -49.06 -23.02 -22.61
N PRO A 20 -48.21 -23.30 -23.61
CA PRO A 20 -47.28 -24.42 -23.53
C PRO A 20 -46.14 -24.05 -22.56
N ALA A 21 -45.78 -24.97 -21.66
CA ALA A 21 -44.71 -24.74 -20.71
C ALA A 21 -43.34 -24.75 -21.42
N SER A 22 -42.59 -23.65 -21.33
CA SER A 22 -41.20 -23.59 -21.77
C SER A 22 -40.33 -24.45 -20.85
N SER A 23 -40.00 -25.67 -21.28
CA SER A 23 -38.96 -26.47 -20.63
C SER A 23 -37.64 -25.72 -20.71
N LEU A 24 -37.05 -25.35 -19.56
CA LEU A 24 -35.68 -24.84 -19.54
C LEU A 24 -34.75 -25.97 -19.98
N PHE A 25 -34.28 -25.88 -21.22
CA PHE A 25 -33.01 -26.48 -21.59
C PHE A 25 -31.93 -25.70 -20.85
N ALA A 26 -31.46 -26.26 -19.72
CA ALA A 26 -30.25 -25.78 -19.10
C ALA A 26 -29.12 -25.87 -20.13
N ALA A 27 -28.53 -24.72 -20.49
CA ALA A 27 -27.38 -24.71 -21.37
C ALA A 27 -26.24 -25.50 -20.69
N PRO A 28 -25.62 -26.49 -21.37
CA PRO A 28 -24.47 -27.16 -20.79
C PRO A 28 -23.36 -26.14 -20.56
N ALA A 29 -22.73 -26.19 -19.38
CA ALA A 29 -21.71 -25.21 -18.98
C ALA A 29 -20.60 -25.12 -20.04
N GLN A 30 -20.39 -23.92 -20.59
CA GLN A 30 -19.40 -23.69 -21.65
C GLN A 30 -17.96 -23.57 -21.13
N VAL A 31 -17.77 -23.68 -19.81
CA VAL A 31 -16.47 -23.84 -19.16
C VAL A 31 -16.32 -25.30 -18.73
N PRO A 32 -15.29 -26.03 -19.18
CA PRO A 32 -15.05 -27.39 -18.72
C PRO A 32 -14.72 -27.42 -17.21
N MET A 33 -15.42 -28.27 -16.46
CA MET A 33 -15.27 -28.50 -15.01
C MET A 33 -13.87 -29.00 -14.55
N PHE A 34 -12.91 -29.06 -15.47
CA PHE A 34 -11.53 -29.50 -15.25
C PHE A 34 -10.55 -28.34 -15.08
N LEU A 35 -10.96 -27.14 -15.49
CA LEU A 35 -10.46 -25.89 -14.91
C LEU A 35 -11.11 -25.76 -13.54
N GLY A 36 -10.46 -26.29 -12.51
CA GLY A 36 -10.80 -25.97 -11.13
C GLY A 36 -10.56 -24.48 -10.93
N GLY A 37 -11.63 -23.68 -10.91
CA GLY A 37 -11.54 -22.23 -10.79
C GLY A 37 -10.72 -21.86 -9.56
N ALA A 38 -9.61 -21.17 -9.77
CA ALA A 38 -8.73 -20.80 -8.68
C ALA A 38 -9.45 -19.77 -7.80
N VAL A 39 -9.57 -20.08 -6.50
CA VAL A 39 -10.39 -19.29 -5.57
C VAL A 39 -9.77 -17.91 -5.39
N GLU A 40 -10.56 -16.85 -5.61
CA GLU A 40 -10.02 -15.49 -5.67
C GLU A 40 -9.42 -15.08 -4.31
N PRO A 41 -8.22 -14.49 -4.28
CA PRO A 41 -7.56 -14.14 -3.04
C PRO A 41 -8.29 -13.00 -2.34
N ASN A 42 -8.21 -13.00 -1.02
CA ASN A 42 -8.50 -11.81 -0.25
C ASN A 42 -7.25 -10.93 -0.18
N ILE A 43 -7.39 -9.64 -0.44
CA ILE A 43 -6.34 -8.63 -0.26
C ILE A 43 -6.93 -7.51 0.60
N MET A 44 -6.46 -7.35 1.82
CA MET A 44 -6.67 -6.12 2.58
C MET A 44 -5.61 -5.11 2.15
N PHE A 45 -6.00 -3.93 1.68
CA PHE A 45 -5.05 -2.81 1.53
C PHE A 45 -5.12 -1.91 2.76
N THR A 46 -4.01 -1.77 3.47
CA THR A 46 -3.90 -0.99 4.71
C THR A 46 -3.08 0.27 4.48
N LEU A 47 -3.77 1.41 4.42
CA LEU A 47 -3.23 2.73 4.15
C LEU A 47 -2.63 3.38 5.40
N ASP A 48 -1.47 4.01 5.26
CA ASP A 48 -0.97 4.97 6.25
C ASP A 48 -1.76 6.30 6.16
N ASP A 49 -2.41 6.65 7.26
CA ASP A 49 -3.16 7.90 7.47
C ASP A 49 -2.66 8.69 8.69
N SER A 50 -1.40 8.46 9.07
CA SER A 50 -0.67 9.22 10.09
C SER A 50 -0.37 10.65 9.66
N THR A 51 0.16 11.46 10.59
CA THR A 51 0.47 12.87 10.32
C THR A 51 1.67 13.07 9.40
N SER A 52 2.60 12.11 9.28
CA SER A 52 3.75 12.21 8.35
C SER A 52 3.30 12.18 6.89
N MET A 53 2.25 11.42 6.58
CA MET A 53 1.72 11.26 5.22
C MET A 53 1.26 12.57 4.54
N VAL A 54 0.98 13.66 5.27
CA VAL A 54 0.58 14.95 4.66
C VAL A 54 1.76 15.78 4.14
N VAL A 55 3.00 15.38 4.45
CA VAL A 55 4.23 16.18 4.32
C VAL A 55 4.73 16.24 2.86
N GLU A 56 5.32 17.38 2.46
CA GLU A 56 5.84 17.65 1.10
C GLU A 56 7.37 17.47 0.98
N ILE A 57 8.02 16.91 2.00
CA ILE A 57 9.49 16.73 2.11
C ILE A 57 9.81 15.29 2.57
N MET A 58 10.85 14.67 2.00
CA MET A 58 11.28 13.28 2.26
C MET A 58 12.77 13.12 1.94
N PRO A 59 13.59 12.37 2.73
CA PRO A 59 13.24 11.50 3.87
C PRO A 59 13.03 12.26 5.20
N ASP A 60 12.71 11.53 6.27
CA ASP A 60 12.45 12.10 7.60
C ASP A 60 13.65 12.83 8.22
N GLY A 61 14.89 12.38 7.95
CA GLY A 61 16.08 13.15 8.36
C GLY A 61 16.07 14.59 7.79
N LEU A 62 15.46 14.80 6.62
CA LEU A 62 15.33 16.11 6.00
C LEU A 62 14.16 16.94 6.56
N THR A 63 13.04 16.32 6.96
CA THR A 63 11.96 17.03 7.66
C THR A 63 12.41 17.48 9.05
N SER A 64 13.19 16.65 9.76
CA SER A 64 13.82 17.00 11.03
C SER A 64 14.84 18.13 10.87
N ALA A 65 15.78 18.01 9.91
CA ALA A 65 16.81 19.02 9.68
C ALA A 65 16.26 20.38 9.20
N THR A 66 15.20 20.36 8.38
CA THR A 66 14.52 21.60 7.94
C THR A 66 13.52 22.13 8.97
N SER A 67 13.01 21.29 9.88
CA SER A 67 11.86 21.60 10.75
C SER A 67 10.66 22.18 9.97
N ALA A 68 10.43 21.68 8.75
CA ALA A 68 9.35 22.10 7.87
C ALA A 68 8.59 20.90 7.28
N SER A 69 7.28 21.07 7.09
CA SER A 69 6.39 20.02 6.57
C SER A 69 5.82 20.32 5.18
N THR A 70 5.97 21.56 4.69
CA THR A 70 5.39 21.99 3.41
C THR A 70 6.37 22.85 2.62
N ILE A 71 6.24 22.80 1.30
CA ILE A 71 6.99 23.60 0.34
C ILE A 71 6.15 24.80 -0.11
N TYR A 72 4.83 24.64 -0.14
CA TYR A 72 3.88 25.71 -0.41
C TYR A 72 3.00 25.96 0.81
N PRO A 73 2.56 27.20 1.08
CA PRO A 73 1.51 27.45 2.07
C PRO A 73 0.29 26.56 1.76
N PRO A 74 -0.11 25.66 2.67
CA PRO A 74 -1.15 24.68 2.41
C PRO A 74 -2.53 25.34 2.29
N ALA A 75 -3.39 24.77 1.46
CA ALA A 75 -4.82 25.05 1.48
C ALA A 75 -5.47 24.38 2.70
N SER A 76 -6.69 24.80 3.05
CA SER A 76 -7.46 24.22 4.16
C SER A 76 -8.95 24.06 3.81
N PRO A 77 -9.59 22.91 4.10
CA PRO A 77 -8.94 21.62 4.38
C PRO A 77 -8.09 21.17 3.19
N LEU A 78 -7.28 20.12 3.35
CA LEU A 78 -6.44 19.58 2.26
C LEU A 78 -6.55 18.06 2.06
N TYR A 79 -6.69 17.30 3.14
CA TYR A 79 -6.81 15.83 3.11
C TYR A 79 -7.95 15.37 4.05
N GLY A 80 -9.13 15.99 3.90
CA GLY A 80 -10.32 15.83 4.75
C GLY A 80 -10.27 16.69 6.02
N THR A 81 -9.08 16.91 6.58
CA THR A 81 -8.83 17.80 7.72
C THR A 81 -8.25 19.16 7.33
N ALA A 82 -8.42 20.14 8.22
CA ALA A 82 -7.51 21.28 8.31
C ALA A 82 -6.18 20.80 8.91
N LEU A 83 -5.04 21.17 8.30
CA LEU A 83 -3.73 20.71 8.77
C LEU A 83 -3.30 21.48 10.02
N VAL A 84 -3.43 20.83 11.18
CA VAL A 84 -3.16 21.37 12.52
C VAL A 84 -2.19 20.44 13.24
N PHE A 85 -0.90 20.70 13.06
CA PHE A 85 0.20 19.94 13.66
C PHE A 85 0.33 20.27 15.16
N GLY A 86 -0.56 19.70 15.97
CA GLY A 86 -0.65 20.00 17.40
C GLY A 86 -0.84 21.50 17.67
N SER A 87 -0.06 22.06 18.59
CA SER A 87 -0.05 23.50 18.90
C SER A 87 0.90 24.33 18.03
N VAL A 88 1.76 23.71 17.22
CA VAL A 88 2.82 24.38 16.45
C VAL A 88 2.77 23.95 14.99
N PHE A 89 2.13 24.78 14.16
CA PHE A 89 2.27 24.69 12.70
C PHE A 89 3.76 24.67 12.31
N TYR A 90 4.21 23.57 11.70
CA TYR A 90 5.47 23.56 10.97
C TYR A 90 5.40 24.60 9.83
N PRO A 91 6.45 25.40 9.63
CA PRO A 91 6.52 26.38 8.56
C PRO A 91 6.50 25.75 7.16
N ALA A 92 6.20 26.58 6.17
CA ALA A 92 6.56 26.32 4.79
C ALA A 92 8.01 26.78 4.53
N VAL A 93 8.76 26.07 3.69
CA VAL A 93 10.14 26.47 3.35
C VAL A 93 10.12 27.79 2.57
N SER A 94 10.84 28.82 3.05
CA SER A 94 10.93 30.14 2.39
C SER A 94 11.35 30.02 0.92
N PHE A 95 10.81 30.92 0.09
CA PHE A 95 11.20 31.12 -1.31
C PHE A 95 12.18 32.29 -1.46
N SER A 96 12.11 33.30 -0.58
CA SER A 96 12.78 34.60 -0.74
C SER A 96 14.31 34.59 -0.57
N GLN A 97 14.86 33.54 0.03
CA GLN A 97 16.27 33.48 0.43
C GLN A 97 17.11 32.61 -0.50
N ALA A 98 17.97 33.23 -1.34
CA ALA A 98 18.81 32.51 -2.31
C ALA A 98 19.89 31.62 -1.67
N ASN A 99 20.40 32.01 -0.51
CA ASN A 99 21.42 31.28 0.25
C ASN A 99 20.81 30.33 1.31
N ASN A 100 19.48 30.22 1.38
CA ASN A 100 18.82 29.29 2.29
C ASN A 100 19.00 27.86 1.75
N ILE A 101 19.79 27.05 2.44
CA ILE A 101 20.08 25.68 1.99
C ILE A 101 18.84 24.77 2.09
N TYR A 102 17.92 25.03 3.03
CA TYR A 102 16.66 24.29 3.14
C TYR A 102 15.75 24.52 1.91
N ASN A 103 15.76 25.73 1.33
CA ASN A 103 15.11 26.03 0.03
C ASN A 103 15.71 25.19 -1.11
N LYS A 104 17.04 25.03 -1.12
CA LYS A 104 17.77 24.19 -2.10
C LYS A 104 17.52 22.69 -1.92
N TRP A 105 17.52 22.19 -0.68
CA TRP A 105 17.24 20.79 -0.35
C TRP A 105 15.78 20.41 -0.65
N ALA A 106 14.82 21.17 -0.13
CA ALA A 106 13.39 20.87 -0.29
C ALA A 106 12.90 20.94 -1.75
N ARG A 107 13.61 21.68 -2.61
CA ARG A 107 13.25 21.88 -4.03
C ARG A 107 14.26 21.26 -5.02
N SER A 108 14.96 20.20 -4.60
CA SER A 108 15.85 19.37 -5.44
C SER A 108 15.45 17.91 -5.30
N SER A 109 15.11 17.24 -6.40
CA SER A 109 14.72 15.81 -6.39
C SER A 109 15.84 14.86 -5.95
N ALA A 110 17.10 15.30 -6.05
CA ALA A 110 18.26 14.55 -5.56
C ALA A 110 18.38 14.53 -4.03
N ILE A 111 17.71 15.46 -3.34
CA ILE A 111 17.75 15.60 -1.87
C ILE A 111 16.36 15.36 -1.27
N ASN A 112 15.34 16.12 -1.72
CA ASN A 112 13.94 15.84 -1.43
C ASN A 112 13.34 14.95 -2.53
N ARG A 113 13.32 13.64 -2.31
CA ARG A 113 12.99 12.65 -3.35
C ARG A 113 11.56 12.72 -3.90
N ILE A 114 10.63 13.35 -3.18
CA ILE A 114 9.24 13.58 -3.65
C ILE A 114 9.03 14.94 -4.33
N TYR A 115 10.08 15.77 -4.41
CA TYR A 115 10.00 16.99 -5.21
C TYR A 115 9.94 16.70 -6.71
N TYR A 116 9.57 17.71 -7.48
CA TYR A 116 9.57 17.63 -8.93
C TYR A 116 10.94 17.27 -9.49
N ASP A 117 10.99 16.17 -10.24
CA ASP A 117 12.13 15.75 -11.04
C ASP A 117 11.80 15.91 -12.53
N PRO A 118 12.52 16.75 -13.30
CA PRO A 118 12.25 16.93 -14.72
C PRO A 118 12.46 15.65 -15.55
N ARG A 119 13.13 14.63 -15.00
CA ARG A 119 13.39 13.35 -15.69
C ARG A 119 12.19 12.39 -15.61
N VAL A 120 11.25 12.62 -14.69
CA VAL A 120 10.09 11.77 -14.38
C VAL A 120 8.82 12.32 -15.02
N ARG A 121 7.94 11.43 -15.52
CA ARG A 121 6.65 11.82 -16.11
C ARG A 121 5.52 11.62 -15.10
N TYR A 122 5.00 12.72 -14.57
CA TYR A 122 3.88 12.73 -13.64
C TYR A 122 2.56 12.62 -14.40
N ARG A 123 1.86 11.49 -14.23
CA ARG A 123 0.55 11.21 -14.83
C ARG A 123 -0.56 11.61 -13.84
N PRO A 124 -1.73 12.08 -14.29
CA PRO A 124 -2.89 12.15 -13.41
C PRO A 124 -3.19 10.76 -12.81
N TRP A 125 -3.83 10.71 -11.64
CA TRP A 125 -4.23 9.44 -11.02
C TRP A 125 -5.10 8.60 -11.96
N ALA A 126 -5.06 7.27 -11.78
CA ALA A 126 -5.95 6.37 -12.48
C ALA A 126 -7.38 6.44 -11.91
N ASN A 127 -8.36 6.15 -12.74
CA ASN A 127 -9.74 5.90 -12.34
C ASN A 127 -9.97 4.39 -12.18
N ALA A 128 -11.09 4.00 -11.58
CA ALA A 128 -11.43 2.59 -11.36
C ALA A 128 -11.55 1.76 -12.67
N ASP A 129 -11.77 2.42 -13.81
CA ASP A 129 -11.86 1.82 -15.15
C ASP A 129 -10.51 1.76 -15.91
N GLY A 130 -9.40 2.15 -15.28
CA GLY A 130 -8.07 2.20 -15.91
C GLY A 130 -7.82 3.43 -16.79
N THR A 131 -8.79 4.34 -16.95
CA THR A 131 -8.53 5.66 -17.55
C THR A 131 -7.74 6.55 -16.59
N LEU A 132 -7.19 7.66 -17.07
CA LEU A 132 -6.54 8.66 -16.22
C LEU A 132 -7.47 9.84 -15.95
N MET A 133 -7.33 10.47 -14.79
CA MET A 133 -7.93 11.78 -14.50
C MET A 133 -7.43 12.85 -15.49
N ALA A 134 -8.09 14.01 -15.51
CA ALA A 134 -7.66 15.12 -16.35
C ALA A 134 -6.27 15.66 -15.97
N ASN A 135 -5.51 16.17 -16.93
CA ASN A 135 -4.30 16.94 -16.65
C ASN A 135 -4.62 18.19 -15.80
N ALA A 136 -3.76 18.52 -14.84
CA ALA A 136 -3.95 19.69 -14.00
C ALA A 136 -3.70 20.99 -14.80
N THR A 137 -4.66 21.92 -14.83
CA THR A 137 -4.54 23.21 -15.53
C THR A 137 -3.41 24.05 -14.91
N PRO A 138 -2.32 24.41 -15.62
CA PRO A 138 -1.18 25.07 -14.99
C PRO A 138 -1.48 26.42 -14.31
N SER A 139 -2.43 27.21 -14.82
CA SER A 139 -2.85 28.48 -14.21
C SER A 139 -3.85 28.32 -13.05
N CYS A 140 -4.29 27.10 -12.74
CA CYS A 140 -5.16 26.77 -11.61
C CYS A 140 -5.03 25.28 -11.30
N ALA A 141 -3.83 24.86 -10.86
CA ALA A 141 -3.55 23.47 -10.51
C ALA A 141 -4.20 23.14 -9.14
N PRO A 142 -5.13 22.18 -9.04
CA PRO A 142 -5.82 21.87 -7.78
C PRO A 142 -4.84 21.49 -6.66
N ASN A 143 -5.13 21.93 -5.43
CA ASN A 143 -4.33 21.54 -4.26
C ASN A 143 -4.60 20.09 -3.82
N ASN A 144 -5.77 19.55 -4.15
CA ASN A 144 -6.13 18.13 -4.10
C ASN A 144 -7.05 17.85 -5.31
N PRO A 145 -6.86 16.77 -6.08
CA PRO A 145 -7.66 16.49 -7.28
C PRO A 145 -9.11 16.08 -6.98
N VAL A 146 -9.43 15.61 -5.77
CA VAL A 146 -10.73 15.01 -5.42
C VAL A 146 -11.40 15.64 -4.19
N GLN A 147 -10.83 16.71 -3.62
CA GLN A 147 -11.40 17.40 -2.45
C GLN A 147 -11.47 18.91 -2.66
N THR A 148 -12.52 19.53 -2.11
CA THR A 148 -12.66 20.98 -2.08
C THR A 148 -11.74 21.59 -1.01
N THR A 149 -10.83 22.46 -1.42
CA THR A 149 -9.84 23.10 -0.55
C THR A 149 -9.94 24.64 -0.66
N THR A 150 -9.45 25.39 0.34
CA THR A 150 -9.35 26.86 0.26
C THR A 150 -7.90 27.33 0.39
N PRO A 151 -7.28 27.95 -0.63
CA PRO A 151 -7.79 28.12 -2.00
C PRO A 151 -7.94 26.76 -2.72
N ALA A 152 -8.79 26.70 -3.74
CA ALA A 152 -9.05 25.46 -4.49
C ALA A 152 -7.85 25.01 -5.33
N CYS A 153 -7.14 25.98 -5.91
CA CYS A 153 -6.02 25.75 -6.80
C CYS A 153 -4.89 26.77 -6.59
N ARG A 154 -3.77 26.56 -7.27
CA ARG A 154 -2.63 27.48 -7.36
C ARG A 154 -2.33 27.80 -8.82
N ASP A 155 -2.11 29.08 -9.13
CA ASP A 155 -1.55 29.47 -10.43
C ASP A 155 -0.05 29.18 -10.42
N LEU A 156 0.40 28.24 -11.25
CA LEU A 156 1.81 27.85 -11.38
C LEU A 156 2.56 28.67 -12.45
N THR A 157 1.84 29.56 -13.14
CA THR A 157 2.29 30.38 -14.26
C THR A 157 2.41 31.88 -13.94
N ALA A 158 2.18 32.27 -12.68
CA ALA A 158 2.28 33.64 -12.19
C ALA A 158 3.04 33.75 -10.86
N ASN A 159 3.50 34.96 -10.53
CA ASN A 159 4.01 35.25 -9.19
C ASN A 159 2.85 35.13 -8.17
N ASN A 160 3.05 34.30 -7.16
CA ASN A 160 2.14 34.08 -6.05
C ASN A 160 2.57 34.96 -4.87
N THR A 161 1.65 35.72 -4.27
CA THR A 161 1.91 36.48 -3.02
C THR A 161 1.09 35.86 -1.89
N GLN A 162 1.74 35.37 -0.83
CA GLN A 162 1.06 34.74 0.30
C GLN A 162 1.72 35.08 1.63
N THR A 163 0.90 35.36 2.64
CA THR A 163 1.33 35.54 4.03
C THR A 163 1.26 34.21 4.77
N TRP A 164 2.40 33.73 5.27
CA TRP A 164 2.50 32.44 5.96
C TRP A 164 3.63 32.44 7.01
N LYS A 165 3.77 31.33 7.74
CA LYS A 165 4.94 31.03 8.57
C LYS A 165 6.04 30.46 7.68
N TRP A 166 7.06 31.26 7.38
CA TRP A 166 8.16 30.89 6.50
C TRP A 166 9.39 30.49 7.31
N LEU A 167 9.98 29.33 6.98
CA LEU A 167 11.23 28.85 7.56
C LEU A 167 12.39 29.75 7.11
N VAL A 168 13.15 30.29 8.06
CA VAL A 168 14.27 31.20 7.78
C VAL A 168 15.61 30.54 8.12
N TYR A 169 16.57 30.66 7.21
CA TYR A 169 17.91 30.11 7.37
C TYR A 169 18.85 31.11 8.07
N ASN A 170 19.40 30.74 9.22
CA ASN A 170 20.27 31.61 10.03
C ASN A 170 21.77 31.45 9.71
N GLY A 171 22.12 31.17 8.45
CA GLY A 171 23.51 31.07 8.00
C GLY A 171 24.28 29.80 8.41
N SER A 172 23.65 28.88 9.12
CA SER A 172 24.21 27.58 9.52
C SER A 172 23.17 26.47 9.35
N TYR A 173 23.60 25.31 8.86
CA TYR A 173 22.78 24.10 8.74
C TYR A 173 23.08 23.04 9.81
N THR A 174 24.20 23.16 10.52
CA THR A 174 24.57 22.27 11.64
C THR A 174 23.92 22.68 12.96
N THR A 175 23.36 23.88 13.03
CA THR A 175 22.66 24.44 14.20
C THR A 175 21.27 24.96 13.81
N PRO A 176 20.30 24.06 13.54
CA PRO A 176 18.96 24.46 13.07
C PRO A 176 18.19 25.37 14.05
N PHE A 177 18.53 25.34 15.34
CA PHE A 177 17.85 26.09 16.41
C PHE A 177 18.69 27.23 16.97
N THR A 178 18.94 28.26 16.17
CA THR A 178 19.48 29.55 16.65
C THR A 178 18.47 30.67 16.40
N ALA A 179 18.09 31.37 17.46
CA ALA A 179 17.13 32.47 17.42
C ALA A 179 17.60 33.60 16.48
N THR A 180 16.72 34.07 15.61
CA THR A 180 17.01 35.23 14.74
C THR A 180 16.52 36.51 15.42
N ALA A 181 17.34 37.56 15.41
CA ALA A 181 16.95 38.87 15.97
C ALA A 181 15.67 39.45 15.32
N THR A 182 15.32 39.00 14.11
CA THR A 182 14.14 39.41 13.34
C THR A 182 12.86 38.68 13.74
N CYS A 183 12.92 37.43 14.21
CA CYS A 183 11.74 36.58 14.44
C CYS A 183 11.66 35.96 15.85
N GLY A 184 12.57 36.39 16.74
CA GLY A 184 12.63 35.99 18.14
C GLY A 184 13.16 34.57 18.30
N THR A 185 12.62 33.85 19.29
CA THR A 185 12.98 32.45 19.57
C THR A 185 12.39 31.44 18.59
N ASN A 186 11.67 31.89 17.54
CA ASN A 186 11.08 31.02 16.53
C ASN A 186 12.06 30.79 15.36
N PHE A 187 12.09 29.56 14.85
CA PHE A 187 12.79 29.16 13.62
C PHE A 187 12.03 29.57 12.34
N PHE A 188 10.89 30.24 12.48
CA PHE A 188 10.06 30.73 11.38
C PHE A 188 9.60 32.17 11.62
N CYS A 189 9.25 32.84 10.52
CA CYS A 189 8.79 34.22 10.50
C CYS A 189 7.40 34.29 9.86
N THR A 190 6.43 34.95 10.49
CA THR A 190 5.15 35.25 9.83
C THR A 190 5.32 36.46 8.93
N SER A 191 5.40 36.27 7.62
CA SER A 191 5.62 37.34 6.64
C SER A 191 4.90 37.07 5.32
N SER A 192 4.78 38.10 4.49
CA SER A 192 4.29 37.97 3.11
C SER A 192 5.47 37.77 2.17
N GLU A 193 5.52 36.63 1.48
CA GLU A 193 6.49 36.40 0.39
C GLU A 193 5.78 36.45 -0.96
N THR A 194 6.47 36.98 -1.97
CA THR A 194 6.06 36.89 -3.38
C THR A 194 7.06 35.99 -4.12
N PHE A 195 6.57 34.92 -4.73
CA PHE A 195 7.40 33.86 -5.30
C PHE A 195 6.86 33.33 -6.62
N TRP A 196 7.77 32.88 -7.49
CA TRP A 196 7.41 32.02 -8.61
C TRP A 196 7.33 30.56 -8.10
N PRO A 197 6.20 29.86 -8.25
CA PRO A 197 6.02 28.54 -7.66
C PRO A 197 6.68 27.40 -8.47
N ALA A 198 6.78 27.55 -9.80
CA ALA A 198 7.25 26.48 -10.69
C ALA A 198 8.76 26.59 -10.97
N PHE A 199 9.59 26.00 -10.11
CA PHE A 199 11.04 25.88 -10.32
C PHE A 199 11.59 24.69 -9.53
N TYR A 200 12.83 24.31 -9.84
CA TYR A 200 13.59 23.30 -9.09
C TYR A 200 15.06 23.69 -9.00
N TYR A 201 15.85 22.94 -8.24
CA TYR A 201 17.31 22.99 -8.25
C TYR A 201 17.89 21.68 -8.81
N ASN A 202 18.74 21.79 -9.82
CA ASN A 202 19.62 20.70 -10.21
C ASN A 202 20.79 20.63 -9.21
N TYR A 203 21.03 19.45 -8.65
CA TYR A 203 22.15 19.17 -7.74
C TYR A 203 23.29 18.45 -8.47
N THR A 204 24.53 18.88 -8.23
CA THR A 204 25.74 18.32 -8.86
C THR A 204 26.83 17.91 -7.87
N GLY A 205 26.57 17.97 -6.57
CA GLY A 205 27.52 17.57 -5.52
C GLY A 205 27.57 16.05 -5.30
N GLY A 206 28.54 15.61 -4.50
CA GLY A 206 28.62 14.23 -4.01
C GLY A 206 27.54 13.87 -2.99
N SER A 207 27.68 12.68 -2.38
CA SER A 207 26.76 12.17 -1.35
C SER A 207 27.10 12.63 0.07
N SER A 208 28.20 13.38 0.28
CA SER A 208 28.61 13.83 1.61
C SER A 208 27.78 15.00 2.11
N ASP A 209 27.72 15.19 3.43
CA ASP A 209 26.99 16.33 4.02
C ASP A 209 27.70 17.67 3.79
N ALA A 210 29.00 17.66 3.47
CA ALA A 210 29.71 18.83 2.98
C ALA A 210 29.24 19.24 1.57
N ASP A 211 29.09 18.27 0.65
CA ASP A 211 28.55 18.51 -0.69
C ASP A 211 27.11 19.04 -0.64
N LYS A 212 26.28 18.44 0.21
CA LYS A 212 24.88 18.86 0.44
C LYS A 212 24.81 20.24 1.09
N GLY A 213 25.76 20.58 1.97
CA GLY A 213 25.85 21.87 2.62
C GLY A 213 26.29 23.01 1.69
N ASP A 214 27.03 22.72 0.62
CA ASP A 214 27.47 23.74 -0.32
C ASP A 214 26.35 24.21 -1.25
N THR A 215 25.93 25.45 -1.06
CA THR A 215 24.96 26.14 -1.92
C THR A 215 25.37 26.22 -3.40
N ALA A 216 26.66 26.14 -3.74
CA ALA A 216 27.15 26.18 -5.12
C ALA A 216 26.77 24.93 -5.93
N ASN A 217 26.60 23.78 -5.28
CA ASN A 217 26.18 22.53 -5.91
C ASN A 217 24.71 22.53 -6.40
N PHE A 218 23.96 23.64 -6.21
CA PHE A 218 22.52 23.73 -6.51
C PHE A 218 22.19 24.85 -7.50
N THR A 219 22.02 24.50 -8.78
CA THR A 219 21.64 25.43 -9.87
C THR A 219 20.12 25.53 -10.01
N ARG A 220 19.56 26.74 -9.90
CA ARG A 220 18.10 26.98 -9.96
C ARG A 220 17.60 27.04 -11.40
N VAL A 221 16.49 26.35 -11.68
CA VAL A 221 15.81 26.34 -12.99
C VAL A 221 14.34 26.74 -12.81
N GLU A 222 13.95 27.91 -13.31
CA GLU A 222 12.55 28.35 -13.31
C GLU A 222 11.81 27.90 -14.57
N ILE A 223 10.60 27.37 -14.41
CA ILE A 223 9.73 26.95 -15.51
C ILE A 223 8.93 28.17 -15.97
N ARG A 224 9.34 28.81 -17.07
CA ARG A 224 8.84 30.09 -17.61
C ARG A 224 8.66 30.00 -19.12
N SER A 225 7.63 30.67 -19.64
CA SER A 225 7.34 30.78 -21.08
C SER A 225 8.43 31.47 -21.90
N THR A 226 9.32 32.22 -21.25
CA THR A 226 10.51 32.85 -21.88
C THR A 226 11.64 31.88 -22.18
N THR A 227 11.63 30.68 -21.58
CA THR A 227 12.63 29.65 -21.78
C THR A 227 12.05 28.61 -22.75
N PRO A 228 12.60 28.44 -23.96
CA PRO A 228 11.94 27.65 -25.00
C PRO A 228 11.95 26.14 -24.72
N SER A 229 12.95 25.64 -23.98
CA SER A 229 13.23 24.22 -23.83
C SER A 229 13.90 23.88 -22.49
N TYR A 230 13.58 22.70 -21.98
CA TYR A 230 14.05 22.13 -20.72
C TYR A 230 14.69 20.76 -20.95
N THR A 231 15.71 20.44 -20.16
CA THR A 231 16.27 19.07 -20.11
C THR A 231 15.38 18.23 -19.21
N GLY A 232 14.58 17.35 -19.82
CA GLY A 232 13.81 16.34 -19.13
C GLY A 232 14.63 15.06 -18.93
N GLY A 233 14.02 13.91 -19.21
CA GLY A 233 14.65 12.59 -19.17
C GLY A 233 14.29 11.74 -20.38
N PRO A 234 15.03 10.65 -20.65
CA PRO A 234 14.75 9.76 -21.78
C PRO A 234 13.35 9.14 -21.70
N ASN A 235 12.87 8.90 -20.48
CA ASN A 235 11.59 8.25 -20.19
C ASN A 235 10.39 9.22 -20.14
N ARG A 236 10.60 10.54 -20.38
CA ARG A 236 9.55 11.56 -20.51
C ARG A 236 8.72 11.33 -21.77
N SER A 237 7.83 10.35 -21.69
CA SER A 237 7.00 9.87 -22.81
C SER A 237 5.98 10.89 -23.30
N ASP A 238 5.75 11.94 -22.52
CA ASP A 238 4.99 13.15 -22.80
C ASP A 238 5.73 14.17 -23.70
N CYS A 239 7.06 14.20 -23.68
CA CYS A 239 7.82 15.16 -24.48
C CYS A 239 8.04 14.65 -25.91
N SER A 240 7.82 15.53 -26.88
CA SER A 240 7.95 15.26 -28.31
C SER A 240 9.41 15.14 -28.79
N ALA A 241 10.35 15.85 -28.15
CA ALA A 241 11.76 15.96 -28.56
C ALA A 241 12.75 15.37 -27.54
N LYS A 242 12.39 14.22 -26.93
CA LYS A 242 13.12 13.56 -25.82
C LYS A 242 14.65 13.47 -26.09
N PRO A 243 15.50 13.73 -25.07
CA PRO A 243 15.17 14.04 -23.67
C PRO A 243 14.79 15.52 -23.44
N THR A 244 14.63 16.33 -24.49
CA THR A 244 14.25 17.74 -24.38
C THR A 244 12.72 17.90 -24.38
N CYS A 245 12.23 18.80 -23.53
CA CYS A 245 10.82 19.16 -23.39
C CYS A 245 10.64 20.67 -23.68
N SER A 246 9.58 21.06 -24.36
CA SER A 246 9.16 22.46 -24.49
C SER A 246 8.63 23.02 -23.17
N TYR A 247 8.48 24.35 -23.06
CA TYR A 247 7.82 24.97 -21.92
C TYR A 247 6.43 24.38 -21.63
N THR A 248 5.61 24.11 -22.65
CA THR A 248 4.24 23.61 -22.47
C THR A 248 4.22 22.17 -21.93
N GLU A 249 5.10 21.30 -22.42
CA GLU A 249 5.24 19.94 -21.90
C GLU A 249 5.77 19.97 -20.44
N GLU A 250 6.76 20.83 -20.16
CA GLU A 250 7.38 20.92 -18.84
C GLU A 250 6.46 21.51 -17.76
N ILE A 251 5.76 22.62 -18.04
CA ILE A 251 4.83 23.22 -17.08
C ILE A 251 3.61 22.33 -16.83
N GLN A 252 3.19 21.54 -17.83
CA GLN A 252 2.12 20.56 -17.66
C GLN A 252 2.56 19.39 -16.77
N ASN A 253 3.79 18.90 -16.92
CA ASN A 253 4.36 17.87 -16.06
C ASN A 253 4.52 18.37 -14.61
N PHE A 254 4.96 19.62 -14.43
CA PHE A 254 5.04 20.26 -13.10
C PHE A 254 3.66 20.47 -12.46
N ALA A 255 2.64 20.85 -13.24
CA ALA A 255 1.27 20.97 -12.74
C ALA A 255 0.69 19.61 -12.32
N ASN A 256 0.96 18.54 -13.08
CA ASN A 256 0.58 17.19 -12.69
C ASN A 256 1.29 16.73 -11.42
N TRP A 257 2.61 16.96 -11.28
CA TRP A 257 3.33 16.71 -10.03
C TRP A 257 2.68 17.46 -8.85
N TYR A 258 2.42 18.75 -9.02
CA TYR A 258 1.84 19.59 -7.98
C TYR A 258 0.51 19.04 -7.49
N THR A 259 -0.41 18.70 -8.39
CA THR A 259 -1.75 18.22 -7.98
C THR A 259 -1.74 16.76 -7.51
N TYR A 260 -0.94 15.88 -8.13
CA TYR A 260 -1.07 14.43 -7.95
C TYR A 260 0.04 13.76 -7.14
N TYR A 261 1.16 14.43 -6.81
CA TYR A 261 2.33 13.77 -6.20
C TYR A 261 3.11 14.55 -5.14
N ARG A 262 2.92 15.87 -4.99
CA ARG A 262 3.82 16.73 -4.18
C ARG A 262 3.92 16.42 -2.67
N SER A 263 3.07 15.55 -2.15
CA SER A 263 3.08 15.07 -0.76
C SER A 263 2.99 13.56 -0.71
N ARG A 264 3.42 12.97 0.42
CA ARG A 264 3.54 11.52 0.58
C ARG A 264 2.20 10.79 0.35
N ILE A 265 1.09 11.30 0.88
CA ILE A 265 -0.26 10.76 0.63
C ILE A 265 -0.71 10.92 -0.83
N LEU A 266 -0.33 12.00 -1.52
CA LEU A 266 -0.68 12.18 -2.93
C LEU A 266 0.09 11.18 -3.81
N LEU A 267 1.39 11.00 -3.54
CA LEU A 267 2.24 9.99 -4.17
C LEU A 267 1.71 8.58 -3.91
N ALA A 268 1.41 8.24 -2.66
CA ALA A 268 0.84 6.95 -2.26
C ALA A 268 -0.44 6.64 -3.05
N ARG A 269 -1.38 7.59 -3.08
CA ARG A 269 -2.62 7.48 -3.86
C ARG A 269 -2.35 7.29 -5.36
N ALA A 270 -1.37 8.01 -5.92
CA ALA A 270 -1.01 7.85 -7.33
C ALA A 270 -0.54 6.42 -7.66
N GLY A 271 0.37 5.87 -6.85
CA GLY A 271 0.94 4.55 -7.09
C GLY A 271 0.00 3.40 -6.76
N VAL A 272 -0.70 3.45 -5.62
CA VAL A 272 -1.72 2.45 -5.25
C VAL A 272 -2.84 2.45 -6.28
N GLY A 273 -3.33 3.63 -6.65
CA GLY A 273 -4.38 3.76 -7.67
C GLY A 273 -3.96 3.20 -9.02
N ARG A 274 -2.73 3.47 -9.47
CA ARG A 274 -2.17 2.90 -10.70
C ARG A 274 -2.08 1.38 -10.61
N ALA A 275 -1.39 0.85 -9.60
CA ALA A 275 -1.16 -0.59 -9.45
C ALA A 275 -2.46 -1.41 -9.35
N PHE A 276 -3.45 -0.90 -8.60
CA PHE A 276 -4.79 -1.51 -8.54
C PHE A 276 -5.61 -1.29 -9.82
N SER A 277 -5.39 -0.22 -10.60
CA SER A 277 -6.11 0.00 -11.87
C SER A 277 -5.68 -0.98 -12.97
N GLU A 278 -4.44 -1.45 -12.89
CA GLU A 278 -3.84 -2.41 -13.82
C GLU A 278 -4.31 -3.86 -13.54
N GLN A 279 -5.02 -4.13 -12.43
CA GLN A 279 -5.52 -5.47 -12.07
C GLN A 279 -6.85 -5.85 -12.73
N GLY A 280 -7.06 -7.15 -12.94
CA GLY A 280 -8.33 -7.74 -13.39
C GLY A 280 -9.41 -7.80 -12.31
N THR A 281 -10.37 -8.71 -12.46
CA THR A 281 -11.48 -8.96 -11.52
C THR A 281 -11.22 -10.11 -10.54
N ASP A 282 -10.20 -10.93 -10.81
CA ASP A 282 -10.02 -12.26 -10.21
C ASP A 282 -9.36 -12.22 -8.82
N LEU A 283 -9.70 -11.18 -8.05
CA LEU A 283 -9.22 -10.93 -6.68
C LEU A 283 -10.27 -10.13 -5.89
N ARG A 284 -10.16 -10.16 -4.56
CA ARG A 284 -11.11 -9.50 -3.64
C ARG A 284 -10.38 -8.46 -2.81
N VAL A 285 -10.88 -7.22 -2.76
CA VAL A 285 -10.19 -6.11 -2.07
C VAL A 285 -11.01 -5.53 -0.93
N GLY A 286 -10.38 -5.46 0.24
CA GLY A 286 -10.81 -4.72 1.42
C GLY A 286 -9.97 -3.45 1.61
N PHE A 287 -10.46 -2.54 2.45
CA PHE A 287 -9.76 -1.27 2.73
C PHE A 287 -9.66 -1.03 4.24
N ALA A 288 -8.44 -0.73 4.69
CA ALA A 288 -8.10 -0.40 6.07
C ALA A 288 -7.21 0.84 6.12
N ALA A 289 -7.16 1.52 7.27
CA ALA A 289 -6.21 2.59 7.52
C ALA A 289 -5.74 2.60 8.98
N ILE A 290 -4.47 2.90 9.22
CA ILE A 290 -3.82 2.55 10.50
C ILE A 290 -4.35 3.35 11.72
N ASN A 291 -4.93 4.54 11.52
CA ASN A 291 -5.60 5.33 12.57
C ASN A 291 -7.14 5.27 12.51
N GLN A 292 -7.73 4.38 11.73
CA GLN A 292 -9.17 4.09 11.86
C GLN A 292 -9.43 3.50 13.26
N GLY A 293 -10.30 4.17 14.02
CA GLY A 293 -10.75 3.71 15.34
C GLY A 293 -11.90 2.70 15.26
N ALA A 294 -12.26 2.12 16.41
CA ALA A 294 -13.29 1.09 16.52
C ALA A 294 -14.61 1.47 15.81
N THR A 295 -15.16 0.53 15.05
CA THR A 295 -16.28 0.74 14.13
C THR A 295 -17.09 -0.55 13.95
N THR A 296 -18.03 -0.59 13.01
CA THR A 296 -18.76 -1.80 12.61
C THR A 296 -18.49 -2.08 11.14
N VAL A 297 -17.96 -3.26 10.84
CA VAL A 297 -17.72 -3.76 9.48
C VAL A 297 -18.66 -4.93 9.24
N ASP A 298 -19.57 -4.79 8.28
CA ASP A 298 -20.47 -5.85 7.85
C ASP A 298 -21.25 -6.46 9.04
N GLY A 299 -21.87 -5.59 9.85
CA GLY A 299 -22.64 -5.93 11.06
C GLY A 299 -21.82 -6.30 12.30
N ILE A 300 -20.53 -6.59 12.16
CA ILE A 300 -19.65 -7.07 13.25
C ILE A 300 -18.75 -5.94 13.76
N SER A 301 -18.48 -5.94 15.06
CA SER A 301 -17.57 -4.97 15.71
C SER A 301 -16.14 -5.12 15.18
N SER A 302 -15.54 -4.04 14.68
CA SER A 302 -14.12 -3.93 14.32
C SER A 302 -13.37 -3.15 15.40
N PRO A 303 -12.23 -3.66 15.92
CA PRO A 303 -11.45 -2.95 16.94
C PRO A 303 -10.79 -1.66 16.41
N GLY A 304 -10.55 -1.56 15.11
CA GLY A 304 -9.87 -0.42 14.51
C GLY A 304 -9.76 -0.51 12.99
N ALA A 305 -8.56 -0.81 12.49
CA ALA A 305 -8.05 -0.42 11.18
C ALA A 305 -8.96 -0.72 9.96
N VAL A 306 -9.71 -1.83 9.98
CA VAL A 306 -10.57 -2.21 8.85
C VAL A 306 -11.77 -1.26 8.72
N ILE A 307 -11.81 -0.54 7.60
CA ILE A 307 -12.89 0.38 7.22
C ILE A 307 -13.97 -0.36 6.42
N ARG A 308 -13.56 -1.26 5.52
CA ARG A 308 -14.44 -2.06 4.67
C ARG A 308 -13.85 -3.45 4.47
N GLY A 309 -14.66 -4.48 4.69
CA GLY A 309 -14.30 -5.86 4.42
C GLY A 309 -13.96 -6.11 2.95
N VAL A 310 -13.36 -7.27 2.67
CA VAL A 310 -13.07 -7.69 1.30
C VAL A 310 -14.35 -7.87 0.49
N ARG A 311 -14.30 -7.58 -0.82
CA ARG A 311 -15.36 -7.79 -1.83
C ARG A 311 -14.72 -8.08 -3.18
N GLU A 312 -15.45 -8.70 -4.09
CA GLU A 312 -15.04 -8.85 -5.50
C GLU A 312 -14.55 -7.53 -6.09
N PHE A 313 -13.42 -7.53 -6.80
CA PHE A 313 -12.82 -6.31 -7.35
C PHE A 313 -13.41 -5.89 -8.70
N ALA A 314 -14.74 -5.91 -8.78
CA ALA A 314 -15.53 -5.59 -9.96
C ALA A 314 -16.52 -4.42 -9.69
N GLY A 315 -17.04 -3.84 -10.77
CA GLY A 315 -18.19 -2.92 -10.76
C GLY A 315 -18.17 -1.82 -9.67
N SER A 316 -19.24 -1.78 -8.87
CA SER A 316 -19.41 -0.81 -7.78
C SER A 316 -18.41 -1.00 -6.64
N ASP A 317 -17.93 -2.23 -6.39
CA ASP A 317 -17.01 -2.51 -5.30
C ASP A 317 -15.57 -2.11 -5.64
N ARG A 318 -15.14 -2.33 -6.88
CA ARG A 318 -13.92 -1.71 -7.44
C ARG A 318 -13.99 -0.19 -7.36
N THR A 319 -15.10 0.40 -7.81
CA THR A 319 -15.33 1.86 -7.73
C THR A 319 -15.28 2.37 -6.29
N THR A 320 -15.83 1.61 -5.33
CA THR A 320 -15.80 1.94 -3.90
C THR A 320 -14.39 1.94 -3.34
N PHE A 321 -13.54 0.96 -3.70
CA PHE A 321 -12.13 0.95 -3.30
C PHE A 321 -11.38 2.21 -3.75
N PHE A 322 -11.52 2.61 -5.03
CA PHE A 322 -10.87 3.82 -5.55
C PHE A 322 -11.38 5.10 -4.84
N ASN A 323 -12.69 5.18 -4.58
CA ASN A 323 -13.25 6.27 -3.78
C ASN A 323 -12.65 6.30 -2.37
N SER A 324 -12.64 5.17 -1.64
CA SER A 324 -12.02 5.07 -0.31
C SER A 324 -10.55 5.50 -0.34
N LEU A 325 -9.74 4.98 -1.26
CA LEU A 325 -8.33 5.32 -1.41
C LEU A 325 -8.13 6.84 -1.58
N TYR A 326 -8.91 7.49 -2.43
CA TYR A 326 -8.73 8.89 -2.81
C TYR A 326 -9.40 9.88 -1.86
N THR A 327 -10.53 9.54 -1.25
CA THR A 327 -11.27 10.44 -0.35
C THR A 327 -11.02 10.19 1.13
N HIS A 328 -10.24 9.16 1.52
CA HIS A 328 -9.91 8.92 2.94
C HIS A 328 -9.34 10.18 3.61
N THR A 329 -9.69 10.36 4.88
CA THR A 329 -9.31 11.54 5.65
C THR A 329 -8.07 11.27 6.48
N ILE A 330 -7.02 12.05 6.26
CA ILE A 330 -5.78 11.97 7.04
C ILE A 330 -5.98 12.78 8.31
N GLN A 331 -5.87 12.12 9.46
CA GLN A 331 -6.20 12.73 10.74
C GLN A 331 -5.03 13.56 11.27
N SER A 332 -5.32 14.79 11.71
CA SER A 332 -4.27 15.72 12.15
C SER A 332 -3.86 15.42 13.59
N GLY A 333 -2.60 15.03 13.80
CA GLY A 333 -2.11 14.54 15.10
C GLY A 333 -2.19 13.01 15.26
N ALA A 334 -2.50 12.29 14.19
CA ALA A 334 -2.42 10.83 14.12
C ALA A 334 -0.97 10.31 14.14
N PHE A 335 -0.77 9.15 14.79
CA PHE A 335 0.50 8.45 14.96
C PHE A 335 0.65 7.31 13.93
N THR A 336 1.67 6.46 14.08
CA THR A 336 1.95 5.35 13.14
C THR A 336 1.82 3.98 13.85
N PRO A 337 0.61 3.56 14.25
CA PRO A 337 0.37 2.42 15.13
C PRO A 337 0.34 1.05 14.39
N LEU A 338 1.36 0.74 13.59
CA LEU A 338 1.33 -0.39 12.65
C LEU A 338 1.02 -1.74 13.31
N ARG A 339 1.53 -2.01 14.52
CA ARG A 339 1.28 -3.26 15.26
C ARG A 339 -0.20 -3.48 15.55
N ARG A 340 -0.90 -2.45 16.06
CA ARG A 340 -2.36 -2.49 16.24
C ARG A 340 -3.09 -2.66 14.92
N ALA A 341 -2.69 -1.91 13.88
CA ALA A 341 -3.38 -1.97 12.60
C ALA A 341 -3.24 -3.35 11.90
N LEU A 342 -2.08 -3.99 12.07
CA LEU A 342 -1.85 -5.35 11.59
C LEU A 342 -2.69 -6.38 12.36
N ASP A 343 -2.79 -6.24 13.69
CA ASP A 343 -3.66 -7.07 14.53
C ASP A 343 -5.16 -6.86 14.23
N ASP A 344 -5.61 -5.62 14.08
CA ASP A 344 -6.98 -5.26 13.67
C ASP A 344 -7.38 -5.95 12.34
N VAL A 345 -6.43 -6.08 11.40
CA VAL A 345 -6.62 -6.79 10.11
C VAL A 345 -6.56 -8.31 10.29
N GLY A 346 -5.64 -8.83 11.11
CA GLY A 346 -5.58 -10.25 11.44
C GLY A 346 -6.87 -10.77 12.09
N GLN A 347 -7.41 -10.01 13.05
CA GLN A 347 -8.71 -10.29 13.68
C GLN A 347 -9.87 -10.29 12.68
N TYR A 348 -9.84 -9.47 11.62
CA TYR A 348 -10.85 -9.54 10.56
C TYR A 348 -10.81 -10.89 9.81
N PHE A 349 -9.64 -11.50 9.65
CA PHE A 349 -9.48 -12.79 8.99
C PHE A 349 -9.84 -14.01 9.84
N THR A 350 -10.08 -13.88 11.15
CA THR A 350 -10.63 -14.99 11.99
C THR A 350 -12.16 -15.08 11.94
N ARG A 351 -12.86 -14.12 11.31
CA ARG A 351 -14.32 -14.09 11.21
C ARG A 351 -14.90 -15.33 10.52
N SER A 352 -15.86 -15.97 11.17
CA SER A 352 -16.57 -17.16 10.67
C SER A 352 -17.99 -16.89 10.12
N ASP A 353 -18.48 -15.66 10.19
CA ASP A 353 -19.84 -15.29 9.77
C ASP A 353 -20.05 -15.26 8.23
N SER A 354 -21.32 -15.22 7.80
CA SER A 354 -21.77 -15.22 6.40
C SER A 354 -21.21 -14.08 5.54
N ASP A 355 -20.78 -13.00 6.20
CA ASP A 355 -20.32 -11.77 5.59
C ASP A 355 -18.79 -11.61 5.67
N GLY A 356 -18.12 -12.50 6.40
CA GLY A 356 -16.69 -12.56 6.60
C GLY A 356 -15.89 -12.97 5.35
N PRO A 357 -14.55 -12.85 5.42
CA PRO A 357 -13.66 -12.97 4.25
C PRO A 357 -13.63 -14.36 3.60
N TRP A 358 -14.11 -15.40 4.30
CA TRP A 358 -14.15 -16.78 3.80
C TRP A 358 -15.42 -17.10 3.00
N SER A 359 -16.41 -16.20 3.04
CA SER A 359 -17.68 -16.32 2.31
C SER A 359 -17.46 -16.44 0.79
N GLU A 360 -18.40 -17.10 0.12
CA GLU A 360 -18.51 -17.04 -1.34
C GLU A 360 -18.75 -15.60 -1.78
N SER A 361 -19.65 -14.87 -1.09
CA SER A 361 -19.98 -13.46 -1.33
C SER A 361 -19.94 -12.66 -0.01
N PRO A 362 -18.76 -12.19 0.42
CA PRO A 362 -18.57 -11.40 1.64
C PRO A 362 -19.45 -10.14 1.65
N GLY A 363 -19.90 -9.73 2.84
CA GLY A 363 -20.84 -8.62 3.04
C GLY A 363 -22.16 -8.68 2.28
N SER A 364 -22.57 -9.87 1.82
CA SER A 364 -23.82 -10.12 1.10
C SER A 364 -24.69 -11.22 1.75
N GLY A 365 -24.34 -11.65 2.97
CA GLY A 365 -25.08 -12.65 3.74
C GLY A 365 -25.17 -14.03 3.08
N SER A 366 -24.15 -14.48 2.34
CA SER A 366 -24.23 -15.76 1.61
C SER A 366 -24.41 -16.95 2.55
N THR A 367 -25.30 -17.86 2.15
CA THR A 367 -25.55 -19.15 2.82
C THR A 367 -24.80 -20.32 2.18
N THR A 368 -24.02 -20.07 1.13
CA THR A 368 -23.11 -21.06 0.54
C THR A 368 -22.00 -21.42 1.52
N ALA A 369 -21.51 -22.65 1.47
CA ALA A 369 -20.35 -23.09 2.24
C ALA A 369 -19.13 -22.20 1.94
N GLN A 370 -18.40 -21.81 2.99
CA GLN A 370 -17.22 -20.97 2.89
C GLN A 370 -16.05 -21.71 2.24
N LEU A 371 -15.21 -20.99 1.49
CA LEU A 371 -14.20 -21.62 0.63
C LEU A 371 -12.89 -21.84 1.37
N THR A 372 -12.59 -23.12 1.63
CA THR A 372 -11.42 -23.63 2.35
C THR A 372 -10.09 -23.33 1.66
N CYS A 373 -10.07 -23.29 0.32
CA CYS A 373 -8.86 -23.08 -0.47
C CYS A 373 -8.47 -21.60 -0.68
N ARG A 374 -9.10 -20.65 0.02
CA ARG A 374 -8.89 -19.21 -0.23
C ARG A 374 -7.58 -18.73 0.41
N GLN A 375 -6.71 -18.08 -0.36
CA GLN A 375 -5.52 -17.39 0.17
C GLN A 375 -5.89 -15.98 0.66
N SER A 376 -5.28 -15.51 1.75
CA SER A 376 -5.53 -14.19 2.32
C SER A 376 -4.25 -13.39 2.53
N TYR A 377 -4.26 -12.15 2.04
CA TYR A 377 -3.14 -11.23 1.99
C TYR A 377 -3.51 -9.89 2.63
N ASN A 378 -2.50 -9.22 3.19
CA ASN A 378 -2.57 -7.82 3.59
C ASN A 378 -1.38 -7.05 2.99
N ILE A 379 -1.65 -5.88 2.42
CA ILE A 379 -0.64 -4.95 1.90
C ILE A 379 -0.60 -3.77 2.88
N LEU A 380 0.42 -3.74 3.74
CA LEU A 380 0.61 -2.71 4.76
C LEU A 380 1.62 -1.66 4.28
N MET A 381 1.14 -0.43 4.06
CA MET A 381 1.97 0.70 3.67
C MET A 381 2.32 1.59 4.88
N THR A 382 3.53 2.18 4.89
CA THR A 382 3.93 3.26 5.82
C THR A 382 4.93 4.23 5.19
N ASP A 383 4.97 5.47 5.66
CA ASP A 383 6.02 6.46 5.34
C ASP A 383 6.97 6.79 6.50
N GLY A 384 6.84 6.07 7.63
CA GLY A 384 7.62 6.33 8.85
C GLY A 384 7.73 5.13 9.79
N TYR A 385 8.47 5.34 10.87
CA TYR A 385 8.74 4.33 11.91
C TYR A 385 7.49 4.08 12.76
N TRP A 386 7.12 2.82 12.99
CA TRP A 386 6.00 2.52 13.88
C TRP A 386 6.29 2.94 15.32
N ASN A 387 5.27 3.41 16.04
CA ASN A 387 5.47 3.99 17.37
C ASN A 387 4.21 3.94 18.25
N ASN A 388 4.43 3.98 19.58
CA ASN A 388 3.49 4.37 20.65
C ASN A 388 2.15 3.60 20.81
N ALA A 389 1.86 2.60 19.99
CA ALA A 389 0.77 1.64 20.23
C ALA A 389 1.31 0.20 20.22
N ALA A 390 1.02 -0.56 21.28
CA ALA A 390 1.13 -2.03 21.29
C ALA A 390 0.10 -2.65 20.33
N ALA A 391 0.24 -3.93 19.97
CA ALA A 391 -0.90 -4.71 19.52
C ALA A 391 -1.74 -5.12 20.75
N PRO A 392 -2.92 -4.52 20.98
CA PRO A 392 -3.73 -4.79 22.15
C PRO A 392 -4.64 -5.97 21.82
N THR A 393 -4.07 -7.17 21.80
CA THR A 393 -4.82 -8.43 21.67
C THR A 393 -5.73 -8.59 22.89
N ASN A 394 -6.89 -7.92 22.85
CA ASN A 394 -7.86 -7.77 23.94
C ASN A 394 -8.59 -9.07 24.30
N THR A 395 -8.14 -10.20 23.76
CA THR A 395 -8.47 -11.57 24.17
C THR A 395 -7.89 -11.93 25.55
N GLY A 396 -6.91 -11.17 26.06
CA GLY A 396 -6.24 -11.42 27.34
C GLY A 396 -5.49 -12.76 27.39
N THR A 397 -5.28 -13.40 26.24
CA THR A 397 -4.83 -14.78 26.12
C THR A 397 -3.96 -14.95 24.88
N VAL A 398 -2.83 -15.66 25.04
CA VAL A 398 -1.78 -15.97 24.04
C VAL A 398 -0.85 -14.79 23.71
N ASN A 399 0.46 -15.05 23.86
CA ASN A 399 1.53 -14.14 23.47
C ASN A 399 1.56 -13.93 21.94
N ALA A 400 1.06 -12.79 21.48
CA ALA A 400 1.64 -12.09 20.33
C ALA A 400 2.91 -11.32 20.72
N THR A 401 3.32 -11.37 21.99
CA THR A 401 4.55 -10.73 22.48
C THR A 401 5.83 -11.40 22.01
N ASN A 402 5.79 -12.66 21.56
CA ASN A 402 6.95 -13.37 21.04
C ASN A 402 6.48 -14.59 20.24
N ALA A 403 5.96 -14.36 19.04
CA ALA A 403 5.38 -15.39 18.20
C ALA A 403 6.40 -16.07 17.27
N ASP A 404 7.60 -15.49 17.09
CA ASP A 404 8.61 -16.01 16.16
C ASP A 404 9.86 -16.64 16.82
N ASN A 405 10.22 -16.31 18.07
CA ASN A 405 11.19 -17.06 18.87
C ASN A 405 10.54 -18.16 19.75
N ASN A 406 9.25 -18.46 19.57
CA ASN A 406 8.56 -19.59 20.22
C ASN A 406 7.97 -20.58 19.21
N ASP A 407 7.81 -21.84 19.63
CA ASP A 407 7.10 -22.85 18.84
C ASP A 407 5.62 -22.46 18.65
N GLY A 408 5.14 -22.60 17.41
CA GLY A 408 3.72 -22.44 17.08
C GLY A 408 2.88 -23.62 17.58
N PRO A 409 1.54 -23.53 17.51
CA PRO A 409 0.68 -24.71 17.68
C PRO A 409 0.94 -25.74 16.57
N THR A 410 0.70 -27.01 16.88
CA THR A 410 0.63 -28.05 15.85
C THR A 410 -0.69 -27.92 15.10
N ILE A 411 -0.62 -27.68 13.79
CA ILE A 411 -1.77 -27.54 12.89
C ILE A 411 -1.91 -28.83 12.10
N ALA A 412 -3.11 -29.42 12.12
CA ALA A 412 -3.45 -30.62 11.36
C ALA A 412 -4.17 -30.27 10.06
N GLY A 413 -3.94 -31.07 9.02
CA GLY A 413 -4.57 -30.94 7.72
C GLY A 413 -5.11 -32.26 7.16
N PRO A 414 -5.73 -32.22 5.97
CA PRO A 414 -6.18 -33.39 5.25
C PRO A 414 -5.07 -34.42 5.02
N ASP A 415 -5.46 -35.67 4.83
CA ASP A 415 -4.59 -36.75 4.39
C ASP A 415 -3.40 -37.04 5.36
N GLY A 416 -3.55 -36.62 6.63
CA GLY A 416 -2.55 -36.81 7.68
C GLY A 416 -1.44 -35.75 7.71
N GLN A 417 -1.61 -34.64 6.97
CA GLN A 417 -0.69 -33.51 7.03
C GLN A 417 -0.65 -32.90 8.43
N SER A 418 0.55 -32.48 8.85
CA SER A 418 0.77 -31.79 10.11
C SER A 418 1.94 -30.82 9.96
N PHE A 419 1.81 -29.63 10.54
CA PHE A 419 2.86 -28.63 10.59
C PHE A 419 2.96 -28.05 12.00
N GLN A 420 4.16 -27.67 12.40
CA GLN A 420 4.39 -26.82 13.56
C GLN A 420 5.51 -25.85 13.21
N TYR A 421 5.29 -24.55 13.46
CA TYR A 421 6.38 -23.59 13.37
C TYR A 421 7.36 -23.84 14.52
N THR A 422 8.65 -23.88 14.21
CA THR A 422 9.74 -23.86 15.19
C THR A 422 10.69 -22.70 14.86
N PRO A 423 11.24 -21.98 15.86
CA PRO A 423 12.14 -20.86 15.64
C PRO A 423 13.33 -21.21 14.76
N THR A 424 13.50 -20.50 13.65
CA THR A 424 14.61 -20.71 12.71
C THR A 424 14.88 -19.48 11.85
N ASN A 425 16.10 -19.35 11.33
CA ASN A 425 16.47 -18.25 10.45
C ASN A 425 15.79 -18.40 9.07
N PRO A 426 15.31 -17.30 8.44
CA PRO A 426 15.40 -15.90 8.85
C PRO A 426 14.14 -15.41 9.59
N TYR A 427 13.32 -16.31 10.14
CA TYR A 427 11.99 -15.98 10.69
C TYR A 427 12.03 -15.64 12.18
N GLN A 428 12.92 -16.25 12.95
CA GLN A 428 13.08 -15.90 14.36
C GLN A 428 13.72 -14.51 14.53
N GLY A 429 13.21 -13.73 15.46
CA GLY A 429 13.74 -12.44 15.89
C GLY A 429 14.96 -12.58 16.80
N LEU A 430 15.28 -11.51 17.53
CA LEU A 430 16.37 -11.50 18.49
C LEU A 430 16.03 -12.33 19.73
N SER A 431 16.86 -13.33 20.01
CA SER A 431 16.96 -13.95 21.33
C SER A 431 17.81 -13.07 22.27
N ASP A 432 17.52 -13.09 23.57
CA ASP A 432 18.44 -12.56 24.58
C ASP A 432 19.81 -13.24 24.48
N GLU A 433 20.89 -12.47 24.55
CA GLU A 433 22.26 -12.97 24.67
C GLU A 433 22.98 -12.25 25.81
N THR A 434 23.75 -12.99 26.62
CA THR A 434 24.60 -12.45 27.69
C THR A 434 26.08 -12.73 27.42
N ASP A 435 26.95 -11.90 27.97
CA ASP A 435 28.39 -12.18 28.04
C ASP A 435 28.72 -13.22 29.12
N ASP A 436 30.00 -13.62 29.20
CA ASP A 436 30.52 -14.58 30.18
C ASP A 436 30.41 -14.08 31.64
N ASP A 437 30.23 -12.76 31.84
CA ASP A 437 30.00 -12.12 33.15
C ASP A 437 28.49 -12.03 33.51
N GLY A 438 27.59 -12.39 32.58
CA GLY A 438 26.14 -12.38 32.76
C GLY A 438 25.43 -11.06 32.44
N ASN A 439 26.12 -10.08 31.84
CA ASN A 439 25.51 -8.85 31.35
C ASN A 439 24.80 -9.13 30.01
N SER A 440 23.64 -8.52 29.76
CA SER A 440 22.99 -8.60 28.44
C SER A 440 23.82 -7.86 27.38
N ILE A 441 24.18 -8.57 26.30
CA ILE A 441 24.73 -8.04 25.06
C ILE A 441 23.59 -7.66 24.11
N LEU A 442 22.60 -8.55 23.99
CA LEU A 442 21.39 -8.38 23.18
C LEU A 442 20.16 -8.58 24.07
N VAL A 443 19.14 -7.74 23.85
CA VAL A 443 17.83 -7.81 24.50
C VAL A 443 16.78 -8.14 23.44
N GLN A 444 16.00 -9.17 23.70
CA GLN A 444 14.82 -9.53 22.91
C GLN A 444 13.73 -8.46 23.05
N GLN A 445 13.38 -7.81 21.94
CA GLN A 445 12.14 -7.04 21.89
C GLN A 445 10.95 -7.99 21.80
N ASN A 446 9.87 -7.62 22.48
CA ASN A 446 8.63 -8.37 22.53
C ASN A 446 7.50 -7.50 21.95
N ASP A 447 6.46 -8.11 21.36
CA ASP A 447 5.37 -7.43 20.63
C ASP A 447 5.96 -6.63 19.46
N THR A 448 6.78 -7.26 18.62
CA THR A 448 7.30 -6.64 17.38
C THR A 448 6.25 -6.66 16.26
N LEU A 449 6.46 -5.92 15.17
CA LEU A 449 5.58 -6.04 14.00
C LEU A 449 5.77 -7.42 13.33
N ALA A 450 6.97 -7.97 13.41
CA ALA A 450 7.32 -9.32 13.00
C ALA A 450 6.59 -10.41 13.79
N ASP A 451 6.42 -10.24 15.11
CA ASP A 451 5.63 -11.14 15.95
C ASP A 451 4.16 -11.16 15.54
N VAL A 452 3.54 -9.99 15.35
CA VAL A 452 2.12 -9.92 14.96
C VAL A 452 1.91 -10.56 13.59
N ALA A 453 2.83 -10.34 12.63
CA ALA A 453 2.79 -11.01 11.34
C ALA A 453 2.97 -12.54 11.45
N MET A 454 3.89 -13.01 12.30
CA MET A 454 4.09 -14.44 12.56
C MET A 454 2.87 -15.06 13.23
N TYR A 455 2.23 -14.37 14.18
CA TYR A 455 1.05 -14.85 14.91
C TYR A 455 -0.09 -15.24 13.97
N TYR A 456 -0.38 -14.40 12.97
CA TYR A 456 -1.43 -14.63 11.98
C TYR A 456 -1.00 -15.52 10.78
N TRP A 457 0.29 -15.88 10.69
CA TRP A 457 0.78 -16.89 9.74
C TRP A 457 0.87 -18.30 10.37
N ASN A 458 1.46 -18.45 11.56
CA ASN A 458 1.69 -19.74 12.22
C ASN A 458 0.49 -20.28 13.03
N ARG A 459 -0.72 -19.75 12.79
CA ARG A 459 -1.97 -20.20 13.41
C ARG A 459 -3.03 -20.43 12.35
N ASP A 460 -3.82 -21.47 12.56
CA ASP A 460 -5.08 -21.69 11.84
C ASP A 460 -6.12 -20.67 12.33
N LEU A 461 -6.48 -19.75 11.43
CA LEU A 461 -7.44 -18.67 11.70
C LEU A 461 -8.90 -19.15 11.65
N ARG A 462 -9.16 -20.38 11.16
CA ARG A 462 -10.51 -20.94 10.93
C ARG A 462 -10.53 -22.45 11.17
N THR A 463 -10.32 -22.84 12.43
CA THR A 463 -10.35 -24.24 12.90
C THR A 463 -11.72 -24.96 12.74
N ASP A 464 -12.75 -24.25 12.28
CA ASP A 464 -14.06 -24.78 11.86
C ASP A 464 -14.19 -25.02 10.33
N LEU A 465 -13.16 -24.68 9.56
CA LEU A 465 -12.99 -25.01 8.15
C LEU A 465 -11.95 -26.14 7.97
N GLU A 466 -11.92 -26.73 6.78
CA GLU A 466 -10.89 -27.70 6.43
C GLU A 466 -9.64 -26.99 5.87
N ASN A 467 -8.46 -27.36 6.36
CA ASN A 467 -7.19 -26.76 5.98
C ASN A 467 -6.74 -27.21 4.57
N ARG A 468 -7.28 -26.55 3.53
CA ARG A 468 -7.00 -26.81 2.10
C ARG A 468 -6.45 -25.59 1.35
N VAL A 469 -5.84 -24.62 2.04
CA VAL A 469 -5.20 -23.48 1.37
C VAL A 469 -4.03 -23.99 0.51
N PRO A 470 -3.89 -23.57 -0.75
CA PRO A 470 -2.83 -24.07 -1.60
C PRO A 470 -1.43 -23.57 -1.18
N THR A 471 -0.47 -24.49 -1.16
CA THR A 471 0.91 -24.26 -0.71
C THR A 471 1.88 -24.02 -1.87
N SER A 472 3.05 -23.49 -1.53
CA SER A 472 4.16 -23.18 -2.44
C SER A 472 5.52 -23.45 -1.75
N PRO A 473 6.65 -23.51 -2.47
CA PRO A 473 7.98 -23.56 -1.86
C PRO A 473 8.27 -22.37 -0.93
N GLU A 474 7.73 -21.20 -1.25
CA GLU A 474 7.85 -19.96 -0.48
C GLU A 474 6.96 -19.98 0.77
N ASP A 475 5.78 -20.61 0.66
CA ASP A 475 4.74 -20.61 1.67
C ASP A 475 4.09 -22.00 1.85
N PRO A 476 4.52 -22.80 2.85
CA PRO A 476 4.02 -24.15 3.09
C PRO A 476 2.69 -24.19 3.86
N ALA A 477 2.04 -23.04 4.11
CA ALA A 477 0.86 -22.95 4.97
C ALA A 477 -0.42 -23.47 4.28
N PHE A 478 -0.80 -24.72 4.58
CA PHE A 478 -2.02 -25.35 4.06
C PHE A 478 -3.30 -24.97 4.82
N TRP A 479 -3.18 -24.25 5.93
CA TRP A 479 -4.29 -23.79 6.78
C TRP A 479 -4.73 -22.38 6.44
N GLN A 480 -5.89 -21.95 6.96
CA GLN A 480 -6.31 -20.55 6.81
C GLN A 480 -5.39 -19.61 7.61
N HIS A 481 -4.66 -18.74 6.91
CA HIS A 481 -3.62 -17.86 7.45
C HIS A 481 -3.60 -16.49 6.75
N LEU A 482 -2.76 -15.55 7.22
CA LEU A 482 -2.54 -14.23 6.61
C LEU A 482 -1.07 -14.03 6.19
N VAL A 483 -0.87 -13.70 4.91
CA VAL A 483 0.42 -13.28 4.34
C VAL A 483 0.51 -11.76 4.28
N ASN A 484 1.58 -11.15 4.79
CA ASN A 484 1.75 -9.70 4.78
C ASN A 484 2.81 -9.27 3.78
N PHE A 485 2.42 -8.43 2.83
CA PHE A 485 3.34 -7.64 2.03
C PHE A 485 3.47 -6.26 2.67
N THR A 486 4.69 -5.81 2.92
CA THR A 486 4.94 -4.53 3.58
C THR A 486 5.61 -3.54 2.62
N VAL A 487 5.26 -2.27 2.74
CA VAL A 487 5.67 -1.23 1.78
C VAL A 487 6.14 0.02 2.49
N GLY A 488 7.44 0.30 2.39
CA GLY A 488 8.03 1.57 2.81
C GLY A 488 7.90 2.64 1.72
N LEU A 489 7.55 3.86 2.12
CA LEU A 489 7.63 5.04 1.26
C LEU A 489 8.75 5.96 1.75
N GLY A 490 9.89 5.95 1.05
CA GLY A 490 11.03 6.84 1.32
C GLY A 490 11.87 6.55 2.56
N VAL A 491 11.47 5.54 3.33
CA VAL A 491 12.14 5.06 4.55
C VAL A 491 13.26 4.07 4.24
N SER A 492 14.16 3.84 5.19
CA SER A 492 15.20 2.81 5.11
C SER A 492 15.50 2.32 6.53
N GLY A 493 15.85 1.05 6.66
CA GLY A 493 16.36 0.48 7.91
C GLY A 493 17.89 0.43 7.92
N THR A 494 18.42 -0.24 8.93
CA THR A 494 19.85 -0.50 9.11
C THR A 494 20.35 -1.64 8.20
N LEU A 495 19.45 -2.50 7.71
CA LEU A 495 19.75 -3.59 6.79
C LEU A 495 19.40 -3.23 5.33
N ASN A 496 20.06 -3.88 4.38
CA ASN A 496 19.73 -3.73 2.95
C ASN A 496 18.66 -4.76 2.52
N PRO A 497 17.45 -4.34 2.11
CA PRO A 497 16.37 -5.24 1.68
C PRO A 497 16.48 -5.70 0.21
N ASP A 498 17.45 -5.21 -0.57
CA ASP A 498 17.53 -5.50 -2.01
C ASP A 498 17.64 -7.01 -2.33
N PRO A 499 16.84 -7.56 -3.26
CA PRO A 499 16.81 -9.00 -3.52
C PRO A 499 18.07 -9.57 -4.20
N VAL A 500 18.99 -8.73 -4.70
CA VAL A 500 20.21 -9.15 -5.42
C VAL A 500 21.47 -8.91 -4.58
N SER A 501 21.48 -7.86 -3.76
CA SER A 501 22.64 -7.33 -3.04
C SER A 501 22.40 -7.10 -1.54
N GLY A 502 21.21 -7.44 -1.06
CA GLY A 502 20.76 -7.25 0.32
C GLY A 502 21.11 -8.38 1.28
N ASP A 503 20.63 -8.22 2.51
CA ASP A 503 21.08 -8.96 3.68
C ASP A 503 20.33 -10.27 3.95
N LEU A 504 19.27 -10.57 3.19
CA LEU A 504 18.48 -11.79 3.37
C LEU A 504 19.30 -13.09 3.33
N PRO A 505 20.34 -13.25 2.47
CA PRO A 505 21.22 -14.42 2.52
C PRO A 505 22.02 -14.51 3.84
N ALA A 506 22.47 -13.38 4.38
CA ALA A 506 23.21 -13.32 5.65
C ALA A 506 22.30 -13.57 6.87
N LEU A 507 21.06 -13.06 6.83
CA LEU A 507 20.01 -13.38 7.82
C LEU A 507 19.67 -14.87 7.78
N LYS A 508 19.42 -15.44 6.59
CA LYS A 508 19.18 -16.89 6.40
C LYS A 508 20.34 -17.75 6.94
N ALA A 509 21.59 -17.31 6.73
CA ALA A 509 22.79 -17.98 7.23
C ALA A 509 23.05 -17.76 8.74
N GLY A 510 22.33 -16.84 9.40
CA GLY A 510 22.61 -16.43 10.78
C GLY A 510 23.89 -15.62 10.97
N THR A 511 24.53 -15.16 9.88
CA THR A 511 25.72 -14.30 9.92
C THR A 511 25.38 -12.82 10.06
N LYS A 512 24.11 -12.46 9.85
CA LYS A 512 23.47 -11.25 10.37
C LYS A 512 22.25 -11.67 11.20
N ARG A 513 21.83 -10.81 12.12
CA ARG A 513 20.56 -10.90 12.87
C ARG A 513 19.67 -9.72 12.48
N TRP A 514 18.37 -9.84 12.69
CA TRP A 514 17.48 -8.67 12.74
C TRP A 514 17.89 -7.75 13.90
N PRO A 515 17.82 -6.42 13.76
CA PRO A 515 18.08 -5.50 14.86
C PRO A 515 16.85 -5.35 15.78
N ALA A 516 17.04 -4.76 16.96
CA ALA A 516 15.98 -4.54 17.93
C ALA A 516 15.17 -3.27 17.58
N PRO A 517 13.87 -3.35 17.21
CA PRO A 517 13.07 -2.16 16.94
C PRO A 517 12.82 -1.31 18.21
N SER A 518 12.55 -0.03 18.03
CA SER A 518 12.27 0.91 19.13
C SER A 518 10.77 1.19 19.29
N VAL A 519 10.25 1.13 20.52
CA VAL A 519 8.85 1.47 20.82
C VAL A 519 8.50 2.94 20.52
N SER A 520 9.49 3.82 20.41
CA SER A 520 9.32 5.23 20.01
C SER A 520 9.53 5.48 18.50
N GLY A 521 9.92 4.46 17.74
CA GLY A 521 10.37 4.56 16.35
C GLY A 521 11.87 4.89 16.21
N ALA A 522 12.56 4.11 15.37
CA ALA A 522 13.95 4.25 14.93
C ALA A 522 14.14 3.50 13.59
N GLU A 523 15.33 3.54 12.98
CA GLU A 523 15.58 2.90 11.67
C GLU A 523 15.33 1.38 11.70
N GLU A 524 15.62 0.74 12.83
CA GLU A 524 15.37 -0.66 13.14
C GLU A 524 13.88 -1.06 13.03
N ASN A 525 12.94 -0.11 13.15
CA ASN A 525 11.52 -0.36 12.93
C ASN A 525 11.16 -0.60 11.45
N ILE A 526 12.03 -0.24 10.51
CA ILE A 526 11.88 -0.58 9.09
C ILE A 526 12.46 -1.97 8.81
N ASP A 527 13.49 -2.38 9.55
CA ASP A 527 13.99 -3.75 9.50
C ASP A 527 12.94 -4.72 10.10
N ASP A 528 12.23 -4.34 11.16
CA ASP A 528 11.07 -5.07 11.70
C ASP A 528 9.86 -5.06 10.70
N LEU A 529 9.64 -3.97 9.97
CA LEU A 529 8.66 -3.92 8.88
C LEU A 529 9.01 -4.91 7.74
N TRP A 530 10.29 -5.12 7.46
CA TRP A 530 10.75 -6.14 6.51
C TRP A 530 10.60 -7.55 7.10
N HIS A 531 11.02 -7.74 8.35
CA HIS A 531 10.93 -8.99 9.09
C HIS A 531 9.47 -9.49 9.18
N ALA A 532 8.49 -8.60 9.36
CA ALA A 532 7.07 -8.91 9.29
C ALA A 532 6.61 -9.54 7.95
N ALA A 533 7.13 -9.06 6.82
CA ALA A 533 6.86 -9.69 5.53
C ALA A 533 7.53 -11.07 5.43
N VAL A 534 8.78 -11.20 5.88
CA VAL A 534 9.51 -12.48 5.89
C VAL A 534 8.79 -13.53 6.77
N ASN A 535 8.35 -13.14 7.96
CA ASN A 535 7.66 -13.99 8.93
C ASN A 535 6.35 -14.57 8.42
N SER A 536 5.62 -13.79 7.62
CA SER A 536 4.36 -14.20 7.02
C SER A 536 4.48 -14.61 5.55
N ARG A 537 5.71 -14.91 5.07
CA ARG A 537 6.03 -15.39 3.71
C ARG A 537 5.59 -14.46 2.57
N GLY A 538 5.41 -13.18 2.86
CA GLY A 538 5.15 -12.13 1.87
C GLY A 538 6.44 -11.53 1.31
N GLY A 539 6.36 -10.26 0.90
CA GLY A 539 7.49 -9.51 0.35
C GLY A 539 7.51 -8.07 0.86
N PHE A 540 8.70 -7.47 0.87
CA PHE A 540 8.93 -6.09 1.27
C PHE A 540 9.59 -5.31 0.13
N PHE A 541 9.23 -4.05 -0.01
CA PHE A 541 10.06 -3.06 -0.69
C PHE A 541 9.94 -1.71 0.01
N SER A 542 11.00 -0.90 -0.06
CA SER A 542 10.90 0.54 0.17
C SER A 542 11.19 1.27 -1.13
N ALA A 543 10.26 2.11 -1.57
CA ALA A 543 10.39 2.91 -2.78
C ALA A 543 10.42 4.39 -2.41
N ALA A 544 11.31 5.16 -3.04
CA ALA A 544 11.52 6.56 -2.66
C ALA A 544 11.12 7.56 -3.77
N ASN A 545 10.59 7.06 -4.89
CA ASN A 545 10.04 7.87 -5.98
C ASN A 545 8.72 7.27 -6.51
N PRO A 546 7.88 8.05 -7.23
CA PRO A 546 6.52 7.63 -7.55
C PRO A 546 6.39 6.51 -8.59
N ASP A 547 7.30 6.44 -9.57
CA ASP A 547 7.24 5.41 -10.61
C ASP A 547 7.68 4.05 -10.04
N GLU A 548 8.79 4.01 -9.31
CA GLU A 548 9.25 2.83 -8.56
C GLU A 548 8.19 2.33 -7.58
N PHE A 549 7.57 3.23 -6.81
CA PHE A 549 6.53 2.86 -5.85
C PHE A 549 5.31 2.22 -6.53
N ALA A 550 4.91 2.70 -7.71
CA ALA A 550 3.81 2.13 -8.49
C ALA A 550 4.21 0.79 -9.15
N GLU A 551 5.42 0.71 -9.71
CA GLU A 551 5.97 -0.47 -10.39
C GLU A 551 6.12 -1.63 -9.41
N ARG A 552 6.79 -1.42 -8.27
CA ARG A 552 6.97 -2.44 -7.22
C ARG A 552 5.65 -2.91 -6.60
N LEU A 553 4.64 -2.04 -6.51
CA LEU A 553 3.31 -2.44 -6.02
C LEU A 553 2.54 -3.27 -7.07
N SER A 554 2.73 -2.98 -8.35
CA SER A 554 2.21 -3.79 -9.46
C SER A 554 2.90 -5.15 -9.51
N ASP A 555 4.22 -5.21 -9.27
CA ASP A 555 4.98 -6.46 -9.08
C ASP A 555 4.44 -7.28 -7.90
N THR A 556 4.12 -6.64 -6.77
CA THR A 556 3.53 -7.32 -5.59
C THR A 556 2.16 -7.92 -5.89
N LEU A 557 1.27 -7.18 -6.56
CA LEU A 557 -0.04 -7.70 -6.98
C LEU A 557 0.10 -8.81 -8.03
N SER A 558 1.11 -8.72 -8.91
CA SER A 558 1.47 -9.76 -9.89
C SER A 558 2.04 -11.02 -9.22
N GLN A 559 2.78 -10.89 -8.12
CA GLN A 559 3.25 -12.03 -7.32
C GLN A 559 2.10 -12.72 -6.57
N ILE A 560 1.17 -11.95 -6.00
CA ILE A 560 -0.05 -12.49 -5.36
C ILE A 560 -0.85 -13.29 -6.38
N THR A 561 -1.19 -12.70 -7.53
CA THR A 561 -1.91 -13.40 -8.62
C THR A 561 -1.12 -14.56 -9.21
N GLY A 562 0.22 -14.48 -9.25
CA GLY A 562 1.10 -15.58 -9.66
C GLY A 562 1.01 -16.83 -8.76
N ARG A 563 0.97 -16.66 -7.43
CA ARG A 563 0.83 -17.79 -6.47
C ARG A 563 -0.47 -18.59 -6.67
N ILE A 564 -1.50 -17.96 -7.22
CA ILE A 564 -2.78 -18.58 -7.56
C ILE A 564 -2.69 -19.33 -8.88
N GLY A 565 -2.02 -18.75 -9.88
CA GLY A 565 -1.73 -19.41 -11.15
C GLY A 565 -0.92 -20.70 -11.00
N SER A 566 0.09 -20.71 -10.12
CA SER A 566 0.91 -21.89 -9.82
C SER A 566 0.21 -22.97 -8.99
N SER A 567 -0.92 -22.64 -8.35
CA SER A 567 -1.67 -23.56 -7.47
C SER A 567 -3.00 -24.06 -8.05
N ALA A 568 -3.43 -23.54 -9.20
CA ALA A 568 -4.61 -24.00 -9.91
C ALA A 568 -4.49 -25.47 -10.36
N SER A 569 -5.23 -26.37 -9.72
CA SER A 569 -5.16 -27.81 -10.01
C SER A 569 -5.98 -28.21 -11.26
N ILE A 570 -5.39 -29.04 -12.11
CA ILE A 570 -6.07 -29.68 -13.25
C ILE A 570 -6.87 -30.88 -12.72
N ALA A 571 -8.20 -30.88 -12.87
CA ALA A 571 -9.01 -32.01 -12.42
C ALA A 571 -8.86 -33.22 -13.35
N THR A 572 -8.46 -34.38 -12.80
CA THR A 572 -8.24 -35.61 -13.56
C THR A 572 -9.48 -36.50 -13.54
N ASN A 573 -10.29 -36.43 -14.60
CA ASN A 573 -11.42 -37.35 -14.80
C ASN A 573 -10.93 -38.75 -15.24
N SER A 574 -10.59 -39.60 -14.27
CA SER A 574 -10.33 -41.04 -14.49
C SER A 574 -11.39 -41.89 -13.78
N THR A 575 -12.34 -42.42 -14.55
CA THR A 575 -13.42 -43.30 -14.06
C THR A 575 -13.12 -44.79 -14.27
N ARG A 576 -11.85 -45.15 -14.50
CA ARG A 576 -11.45 -46.53 -14.80
C ARG A 576 -10.07 -46.86 -14.26
N LEU A 577 -10.02 -47.85 -13.36
CA LEU A 577 -8.81 -48.56 -12.98
C LEU A 577 -8.68 -49.78 -13.89
N ASP A 578 -7.66 -49.79 -14.75
CA ASP A 578 -7.05 -51.00 -15.31
C ASP A 578 -5.56 -51.01 -14.89
N ALA A 579 -5.00 -52.20 -14.70
CA ALA A 579 -3.58 -52.35 -14.41
C ALA A 579 -2.72 -51.75 -15.54
N ASP A 580 -1.53 -51.26 -15.19
CA ASP A 580 -0.57 -50.58 -16.08
C ASP A 580 -1.00 -49.19 -16.61
N THR A 581 -1.93 -48.51 -15.94
CA THR A 581 -2.27 -47.09 -16.23
C THR A 581 -1.22 -46.13 -15.63
N PHE A 582 -0.32 -45.59 -16.46
CA PHE A 582 0.61 -44.52 -16.07
C PHE A 582 -0.08 -43.14 -16.10
N ILE A 583 0.02 -42.39 -15.00
CA ILE A 583 -0.46 -41.00 -14.90
C ILE A 583 0.68 -40.04 -15.23
N TYR A 584 0.50 -39.22 -16.28
CA TYR A 584 1.43 -38.15 -16.64
C TYR A 584 0.91 -36.81 -16.12
N GLN A 585 1.55 -36.27 -15.08
CA GLN A 585 1.22 -34.95 -14.54
C GLN A 585 2.01 -33.87 -15.30
N ALA A 586 1.31 -33.04 -16.09
CA ALA A 586 1.83 -31.74 -16.49
C ALA A 586 1.65 -30.74 -15.35
N ARG A 587 2.71 -30.01 -15.00
CA ARG A 587 2.65 -28.81 -14.16
C ARG A 587 3.10 -27.63 -15.02
N PHE A 588 2.47 -26.47 -14.83
CA PHE A 588 2.91 -25.23 -15.46
C PHE A 588 3.50 -24.32 -14.37
N ASP A 589 4.77 -23.99 -14.53
CA ASP A 589 5.47 -23.00 -13.72
C ASP A 589 5.90 -21.87 -14.66
N SER A 590 5.44 -20.65 -14.39
CA SER A 590 5.77 -19.45 -15.16
C SER A 590 7.12 -18.85 -14.75
N ASN A 591 7.61 -19.16 -13.55
CA ASN A 591 8.76 -18.48 -12.93
C ASN A 591 10.10 -19.12 -13.34
N GLY A 592 10.05 -20.29 -14.00
CA GLY A 592 11.23 -21.05 -14.44
C GLY A 592 11.70 -20.81 -15.89
N TRP A 593 11.12 -19.85 -16.63
CA TRP A 593 11.50 -19.57 -18.03
C TRP A 593 12.54 -18.45 -18.12
N VAL A 594 13.73 -18.79 -18.62
CA VAL A 594 14.90 -17.90 -18.84
C VAL A 594 15.26 -17.87 -20.33
#